data_AF-A0A9P7EF03-F1
#
_entry.id   AF-A0A9P7EF03-F1
#
_cell.length_a   1.000
_cell.length_b   1.000
_cell.length_c   1.000
_cell.angle_alpha   90.00
_cell.angle_beta   90.00
_cell.angle_gamma   90.00
#
_symmetry.space_group_name_H-M   'P 1'
#
loop_
_entity.id
_entity.type
_entity.pdbx_description
1 polymer ?
#
loop_
_entity_poly.entity_id
_entity_poly.type
_entity_poly.pdbx_seq_one_letter_code
_entity_poly.pdbx_strand_id
1 'polypeptide(L)'
;SLQTLLCTFLWLHFKRKCISAYALKQNEEKRAIFMNSIANIAPDPEMLMFSDEAAKDERTLIQCYGRSRIGMRCIQRKCFVQGKCYLILPILTLDGIITYDIIEGPVMS
;
A
#
# COMPACT_ATOMS: atom_id res chain seq x y z
N SER A 1 -28.67 19.52 -4.34
CA SER A 1 -27.74 19.94 -3.26
C SER A 1 -27.04 18.71 -2.69
N LEU A 2 -25.95 18.87 -1.91
CA LEU A 2 -25.28 17.76 -1.20
C LEU A 2 -26.25 16.87 -0.39
N GLN A 3 -27.32 17.48 0.11
CA GLN A 3 -28.37 16.85 0.89
C GLN A 3 -29.18 15.83 0.07
N THR A 4 -29.51 16.13 -1.19
CA THR A 4 -30.21 15.22 -2.10
C THR A 4 -29.37 13.97 -2.41
N LEU A 5 -28.06 14.13 -2.57
CA LEU A 5 -27.11 13.02 -2.78
C LEU A 5 -26.96 12.15 -1.54
N LEU A 6 -26.87 12.75 -0.36
CA LEU A 6 -26.84 12.03 0.92
C LEU A 6 -28.11 11.19 1.13
N CYS A 7 -29.28 11.78 0.90
CA CYS A 7 -30.57 11.08 1.04
C CYS A 7 -30.70 9.92 0.06
N THR A 8 -30.29 10.10 -1.21
CA THR A 8 -30.32 9.02 -2.21
C THR A 8 -29.35 7.89 -1.87
N PHE A 9 -28.15 8.18 -1.35
CA PHE A 9 -27.23 7.13 -0.90
C PHE A 9 -27.74 6.33 0.31
N LEU A 10 -28.38 7.00 1.26
CA LEU A 10 -29.01 6.35 2.42
C LEU A 10 -30.17 5.45 1.97
N TRP A 11 -31.04 5.97 1.11
CA TRP A 11 -32.20 5.24 0.59
C TRP A 11 -31.79 4.01 -0.25
N LEU A 12 -30.66 4.11 -0.96
CA LEU A 12 -30.11 3.01 -1.77
C LEU A 12 -29.14 2.09 -0.99
N HIS A 13 -29.06 2.22 0.34
CA HIS A 13 -28.22 1.40 1.23
C HIS A 13 -26.73 1.37 0.84
N PHE A 14 -26.16 2.49 0.40
CA PHE A 14 -24.72 2.59 0.13
C PHE A 14 -23.93 2.87 1.41
N LYS A 15 -22.87 2.10 1.67
CA LYS A 15 -21.91 2.34 2.76
C LYS A 15 -20.52 2.64 2.21
N ARG A 16 -19.78 3.47 2.94
CA ARG A 16 -18.35 3.69 2.74
C ARG A 16 -17.59 2.43 3.14
N LYS A 17 -16.70 1.93 2.27
CA LYS A 17 -15.88 0.74 2.52
C LYS A 17 -14.41 1.05 2.26
N CYS A 18 -13.54 0.53 3.12
CA CYS A 18 -12.10 0.54 2.86
C CYS A 18 -11.79 -0.48 1.77
N ILE A 19 -10.96 -0.09 0.80
CA ILE A 19 -10.53 -1.00 -0.26
C ILE A 19 -9.23 -1.65 0.22
N SER A 20 -9.29 -2.94 0.56
CA SER A 20 -8.09 -3.72 0.92
C SER A 20 -7.50 -4.41 -0.31
N ALA A 21 -6.19 -4.27 -0.47
CA ALA A 21 -5.40 -5.09 -1.37
C ALA A 21 -4.82 -6.26 -0.56
N TYR A 22 -5.09 -7.49 -0.97
CA TYR A 22 -4.49 -8.69 -0.38
C TYR A 22 -3.40 -9.21 -1.30
N ALA A 23 -2.23 -9.53 -0.75
CA ALA A 23 -1.17 -10.20 -1.48
C ALA A 23 -1.54 -11.66 -1.70
N LEU A 24 -1.72 -12.08 -2.96
CA LEU A 24 -2.18 -13.42 -3.33
C LEU A 24 -1.22 -14.56 -2.94
N LYS A 25 0.02 -14.25 -2.56
CA LYS A 25 1.12 -15.23 -2.36
C LYS A 25 1.53 -15.40 -0.89
N GLN A 26 0.64 -15.12 0.06
CA GLN A 26 0.92 -15.29 1.48
C GLN A 26 0.99 -16.79 1.85
N ASN A 27 2.09 -17.21 2.48
CA ASN A 27 2.28 -18.56 3.03
C ASN A 27 2.86 -18.45 4.44
N GLU A 28 2.12 -18.91 5.44
CA GLU A 28 2.45 -18.74 6.86
C GLU A 28 3.61 -19.62 7.30
N GLU A 29 3.69 -20.85 6.79
CA GLU A 29 4.77 -21.79 7.11
C GLU A 29 6.13 -21.25 6.68
N LYS A 30 6.22 -20.74 5.44
CA LYS A 30 7.44 -20.11 4.92
C LYS A 30 7.83 -18.87 5.72
N ARG A 31 6.83 -18.11 6.20
CA ARG A 31 7.08 -16.94 7.08
C ARG A 31 7.65 -17.39 8.43
N ALA A 32 7.10 -18.43 9.05
CA ALA A 32 7.59 -18.95 10.33
C ALA A 32 9.04 -19.47 10.22
N ILE A 33 9.34 -20.26 9.18
CA ILE A 33 10.70 -20.76 8.93
C ILE A 33 11.69 -19.59 8.74
N PHE A 34 11.31 -18.58 7.96
CA PHE A 34 12.13 -17.39 7.76
C PHE A 34 12.40 -16.64 9.08
N MET A 35 11.36 -16.37 9.87
CA MET A 35 11.52 -15.67 11.16
C MET A 35 12.43 -16.42 12.12
N ASN A 36 12.31 -17.75 12.21
CA ASN A 36 13.20 -18.57 13.02
C ASN A 36 14.65 -18.53 12.52
N SER A 37 14.85 -18.54 11.20
CA SER A 37 16.19 -18.43 10.62
C SER A 37 16.85 -17.08 10.94
N ILE A 38 16.10 -15.98 10.84
CA ILE A 38 16.60 -14.64 11.19
C ILE A 38 16.92 -14.54 12.68
N ALA A 39 16.05 -15.06 13.55
CA ALA A 39 16.30 -15.07 15.00
C ALA A 39 17.60 -15.80 15.39
N ASN A 40 17.99 -16.83 14.64
CA ASN A 40 19.25 -17.55 14.86
C ASN A 40 20.46 -16.79 14.30
N ILE A 41 20.30 -16.08 13.18
CA ILE A 41 21.40 -15.37 12.51
C ILE A 41 21.69 -14.02 13.17
N ALA A 42 20.63 -13.29 13.52
CA ALA A 42 20.67 -11.96 14.12
C ALA A 42 19.76 -11.97 15.37
N PRO A 43 20.26 -12.48 16.51
CA PRO A 43 19.49 -12.53 17.75
C PRO A 43 19.23 -11.14 18.33
N ASP A 44 20.10 -10.18 18.03
CA ASP A 44 19.92 -8.77 18.36
C ASP A 44 19.36 -8.03 17.13
N PRO A 45 18.19 -7.37 17.23
CA PRO A 45 17.59 -6.66 16.10
C PRO A 45 18.41 -5.44 15.64
N GLU A 46 19.32 -4.90 16.46
CA GLU A 46 20.25 -3.82 16.05
C GLU A 46 21.24 -4.28 14.97
N MET A 47 21.44 -5.60 14.82
CA MET A 47 22.28 -6.18 13.76
C MET A 47 21.64 -6.14 12.37
N LEU A 48 20.35 -5.80 12.28
CA LEU A 48 19.60 -5.85 11.02
C LEU A 48 19.52 -4.47 10.36
N MET A 49 19.82 -4.46 9.07
CA MET A 49 19.49 -3.37 8.16
C MET A 49 18.45 -3.86 7.16
N PHE A 50 17.39 -3.09 6.97
CA PHE A 50 16.30 -3.40 6.06
C PHE A 50 16.37 -2.50 4.83
N SER A 51 16.08 -3.06 3.67
CA SER A 51 15.88 -2.28 2.45
C SER A 51 14.65 -2.82 1.73
N ASP A 52 13.82 -1.92 1.24
CA ASP A 52 12.62 -2.23 0.46
C ASP A 52 12.43 -1.16 -0.61
N GLU A 53 11.84 -1.53 -1.74
CA GLU A 53 11.60 -0.60 -2.83
C GLU A 53 10.26 0.10 -2.66
N ALA A 54 10.29 1.41 -2.47
CA ALA A 54 9.10 2.24 -2.37
C ALA A 54 8.92 3.09 -3.64
N ALA A 55 7.83 2.86 -4.38
CA ALA A 55 7.45 3.72 -5.48
C ALA A 55 6.55 4.87 -5.01
N LYS A 56 6.96 6.10 -5.30
CA LYS A 56 6.15 7.32 -5.13
C LYS A 56 5.80 7.88 -6.49
N ASP A 57 4.52 7.76 -6.85
CA ASP A 57 3.95 8.55 -7.95
C ASP A 57 3.55 9.93 -7.38
N GLU A 58 3.93 11.00 -8.07
CA GLU A 58 3.48 12.37 -7.76
C GLU A 58 1.95 12.50 -7.73
N ARG A 59 1.21 11.54 -8.31
CA ARG A 59 -0.25 11.45 -8.20
C ARG A 59 -0.70 10.57 -7.03
N THR A 60 -0.62 11.08 -5.81
CA THR A 60 -1.18 10.36 -4.64
C THR A 60 -2.24 11.16 -3.89
N LEU A 61 -3.40 11.32 -4.53
CA LEU A 61 -4.71 11.35 -3.85
C LEU A 61 -5.56 10.19 -4.35
N ILE A 62 -5.07 8.96 -4.18
CA ILE A 62 -5.88 7.78 -4.40
C ILE A 62 -6.89 7.71 -3.26
N GLN A 63 -8.18 7.79 -3.58
CA GLN A 63 -9.24 7.66 -2.59
C GLN A 63 -9.20 6.23 -1.99
N CYS A 64 -8.75 6.09 -0.74
CA CYS A 64 -8.68 4.81 -0.02
C CYS A 64 -10.06 4.20 0.29
N TYR A 65 -11.12 4.96 0.02
CA TYR A 65 -12.49 4.61 0.33
C TYR A 65 -13.36 4.77 -0.90
N GLY A 66 -14.14 3.72 -1.20
CA GLY A 66 -15.24 3.80 -2.14
C GLY A 66 -16.58 3.61 -1.44
N ARG A 67 -17.67 3.77 -2.19
CA ARG A 67 -19.04 3.50 -1.70
C ARG A 67 -19.63 2.35 -2.51
N SER A 68 -20.20 1.36 -1.81
CA SER A 68 -20.99 0.29 -2.44
C SER A 68 -22.18 -0.08 -1.58
N ARG A 69 -23.17 -0.73 -2.19
CA ARG A 69 -24.33 -1.25 -1.46
C ARG A 69 -23.90 -2.24 -0.38
N ILE A 70 -24.67 -2.31 0.70
CA ILE A 70 -24.54 -3.36 1.72
C ILE A 70 -24.63 -4.73 1.02
N GLY A 71 -23.73 -5.67 1.36
CA GLY A 71 -23.62 -6.97 0.70
C GLY A 71 -22.78 -7.02 -0.59
N MET A 72 -22.42 -5.88 -1.20
CA MET A 72 -21.63 -5.86 -2.46
C MET A 72 -20.21 -5.35 -2.26
N ARG A 73 -19.20 -5.96 -2.91
CA ARG A 73 -17.82 -5.44 -2.88
C ARG A 73 -17.74 -4.09 -3.60
N CYS A 74 -16.97 -3.16 -3.04
CA CYS A 74 -16.70 -1.89 -3.70
C CYS A 74 -15.59 -2.09 -4.73
N ILE A 75 -15.89 -1.84 -6.01
CA ILE A 75 -14.94 -1.96 -7.12
C ILE A 75 -14.75 -0.56 -7.70
N GLN A 76 -13.50 -0.08 -7.73
CA GLN A 76 -13.15 1.20 -8.31
C GLN A 76 -12.26 0.98 -9.53
N ARG A 77 -12.69 1.45 -10.71
CA ARG A 77 -11.83 1.56 -11.89
C ARG A 77 -11.13 2.91 -11.83
N LYS A 78 -9.81 2.92 -11.98
CA LYS A 78 -8.99 4.13 -11.94
C LYS A 78 -8.37 4.34 -13.31
N CYS A 79 -8.29 5.59 -13.76
CA CYS A 79 -7.54 5.93 -14.96
C CYS A 79 -6.04 5.78 -14.63
N PHE A 80 -5.32 5.01 -15.44
CA PHE A 80 -3.86 5.01 -15.39
C PHE A 80 -3.38 6.26 -16.12
N VAL A 81 -3.08 7.31 -15.36
CA VAL A 81 -2.52 8.54 -15.92
C VAL A 81 -1.04 8.51 -15.59
N GLN A 82 -0.18 8.55 -16.59
CA GLN A 82 1.28 8.49 -16.45
C GLN A 82 1.81 9.78 -15.82
N GLY A 83 2.26 9.72 -14.56
CA GLY A 83 2.91 10.81 -13.84
C GLY A 83 4.42 10.57 -13.75
N LYS A 84 5.17 11.48 -13.12
CA LYS A 84 6.55 11.16 -12.72
C LYS A 84 6.50 10.18 -11.56
N CYS A 85 7.18 9.05 -11.72
CA CYS A 85 7.36 8.06 -10.67
C CYS A 85 8.79 8.15 -10.14
N TYR A 86 8.92 8.23 -8.83
CA TYR A 86 10.19 8.12 -8.13
C TYR A 86 10.25 6.77 -7.43
N LEU A 87 11.35 6.05 -7.60
CA LEU A 87 11.67 4.87 -6.81
C LEU A 87 12.61 5.31 -5.69
N ILE A 88 12.28 4.94 -4.46
CA ILE A 88 13.05 5.24 -3.26
C ILE A 88 13.55 3.91 -2.71
N LEU A 89 14.87 3.80 -2.54
CA LEU A 89 15.56 2.65 -1.97
C LEU A 89 16.22 3.06 -0.66
N PRO A 90 15.47 3.13 0.46
CA PRO A 90 16.05 3.40 1.76
C PRO A 90 16.77 2.16 2.31
N ILE A 91 17.82 2.41 3.08
CA ILE A 91 18.36 1.47 4.07
C ILE A 91 17.92 1.96 5.45
N LEU A 92 17.18 1.10 6.13
CA LEU A 92 16.53 1.34 7.41
C LEU A 92 17.20 0.53 8.51
N THR A 93 17.28 1.11 9.69
CA THR A 93 17.57 0.44 10.97
C THR A 93 16.47 0.77 11.98
N LEU A 94 16.61 0.27 13.20
CA LEU A 94 15.68 0.60 14.30
C LEU A 94 15.65 2.10 14.61
N ASP A 95 16.76 2.81 14.39
CA ASP A 95 16.88 4.25 14.62
C ASP A 95 16.35 5.12 13.47
N GLY A 96 16.06 4.51 12.31
CA GLY A 96 15.50 5.19 11.15
C GLY A 96 16.28 4.96 9.86
N ILE A 97 16.14 5.90 8.92
CA ILE A 97 16.78 5.85 7.60
C ILE A 97 18.26 6.24 7.74
N ILE A 98 19.16 5.33 7.40
CA ILE A 98 20.60 5.60 7.35
C ILE A 98 20.98 6.30 6.05
N THR A 99 20.53 5.75 4.93
CA THR A 99 20.78 6.28 3.59
C THR A 99 19.62 5.93 2.69
N TYR A 100 19.48 6.67 1.60
CA TYR A 100 18.45 6.41 0.60
C TYR A 100 18.94 6.84 -0.77
N ASP A 101 18.57 6.08 -1.78
CA ASP A 101 18.69 6.49 -3.18
C ASP A 101 17.31 6.80 -3.75
N ILE A 102 17.24 7.89 -4.53
CA ILE A 102 16.04 8.26 -5.29
C ILE A 102 16.38 8.12 -6.75
N ILE A 103 15.68 7.21 -7.42
CA ILE A 103 15.81 6.97 -8.85
C ILE A 103 14.54 7.50 -9.51
N GLU A 104 14.69 8.40 -10.47
CA GLU A 104 13.56 8.78 -11.33
C GLU A 104 13.23 7.57 -12.21
N GLY A 105 12.04 6.98 -11.99
CA GLY A 105 11.54 5.86 -12.77
C GLY A 105 11.20 6.29 -14.19
N PRO A 106 11.08 5.35 -15.14
CA PRO A 106 10.97 5.69 -16.55
C PRO A 106 9.67 6.44 -16.91
N VAL A 107 9.81 7.52 -17.69
CA VAL A 107 8.77 7.97 -18.63
C VAL A 107 8.85 7.06 -19.85
N MET A 108 8.30 5.85 -19.76
CA MET A 108 8.12 4.99 -20.94
C MET A 108 6.65 5.06 -21.35
N SER A 109 6.37 6.08 -22.17
CA SER A 109 5.15 6.26 -22.98
C SER A 109 4.77 5.00 -23.75
#